data_AF-A0A1X1QV25-F1
#
_entry.id   AF-A0A1X1QV25-F1
#
_cell.length_a   1.000
_cell.length_b   1.000
_cell.length_c   1.000
_cell.angle_alpha   90.00
_cell.angle_beta   90.00
_cell.angle_gamma   90.00
#
_symmetry.space_group_name_H-M   'P 1'
#
loop_
_entity.id
_entity.type
_entity.pdbx_description
1 polymer ?
#
loop_
_entity_poly.entity_id
_entity_poly.type
_entity_poly.pdbx_seq_one_letter_code
_entity_poly.pdbx_strand_id
1 'polypeptide(L)'
;MATGVPKFREVAWRACAMQTARFYYMLETGRLVSEPLASEMKEILSKPAIQHKFVKGLAEARPGAKIYRKSGSWRSWHADSAIIESGAHKFIVVALAEHPDGGKWMQKLIVPLHDLIVPDKLAANDLQPFQ
;
A
#
# COMPACT_ATOMS: atom_id res chain seq x y z
N MET A 1 30.65 16.45 28.62
CA MET A 1 31.13 16.46 27.21
C MET A 1 31.33 15.00 26.81
N ALA A 2 30.73 14.39 25.79
CA ALA A 2 29.89 14.84 24.69
C ALA A 2 28.78 13.80 24.46
N THR A 3 27.56 14.26 24.18
CA THR A 3 26.40 13.45 23.82
C THR A 3 26.54 12.99 22.37
N GLY A 4 26.98 11.75 22.16
CA GLY A 4 27.04 11.14 20.84
C GLY A 4 25.64 10.80 20.34
N VAL A 5 25.04 11.67 19.54
CA VAL A 5 23.88 11.31 18.71
C VAL A 5 24.31 10.14 17.81
N PRO A 6 23.59 9.01 17.77
CA PRO A 6 23.97 7.90 16.91
C PRO A 6 23.97 8.39 15.47
N LYS A 7 25.15 8.33 14.84
CA LYS A 7 25.31 8.61 13.41
C LYS A 7 24.61 7.48 12.66
N PHE A 8 23.42 7.77 12.12
CA PHE A 8 22.72 6.87 11.21
C PHE A 8 23.67 6.47 10.08
N ARG A 9 24.10 5.21 10.08
CA ARG A 9 24.65 4.61 8.85
C ARG A 9 23.45 4.27 7.99
N GLU A 10 23.09 5.23 7.15
CA GLU A 10 22.02 5.13 6.17
C GLU A 10 22.19 3.83 5.38
N VAL A 11 21.15 3.00 5.41
CA VAL A 11 20.95 2.03 4.35
C VAL A 11 20.69 2.88 3.11
N ALA A 12 21.71 3.05 2.25
CA ALA A 12 21.72 3.93 1.07
C ALA A 12 20.66 3.63 -0.01
N TRP A 13 19.73 2.71 0.27
CA TRP A 13 18.73 2.12 -0.61
C TRP A 13 17.31 2.15 -0.02
N ARG A 14 17.08 2.92 1.05
CA ARG A 14 15.73 3.14 1.59
C ARG A 14 14.99 4.21 0.80
N ALA A 15 13.91 3.83 0.14
CA ALA A 15 12.94 4.79 -0.37
C ALA A 15 12.12 5.37 0.80
N CYS A 16 11.91 6.69 0.81
CA CYS A 16 10.94 7.31 1.71
C CYS A 16 9.51 6.93 1.26
N ALA A 17 8.59 6.76 2.21
CA ALA A 17 7.20 6.37 1.92
C ALA A 17 6.55 7.27 0.85
N MET A 18 6.82 8.58 0.90
CA MET A 18 6.30 9.55 -0.07
C MET A 18 6.91 9.38 -1.48
N GLN A 19 8.19 9.04 -1.58
CA GLN A 19 8.82 8.78 -2.88
C GLN A 19 8.25 7.50 -3.52
N THR A 20 8.03 6.46 -2.71
CA THR A 20 7.35 5.24 -3.15
C THR A 20 5.91 5.53 -3.56
N ALA A 21 5.17 6.33 -2.80
CA ALA A 21 3.80 6.72 -3.16
C ALA A 21 3.78 7.50 -4.49
N ARG A 22 4.72 8.43 -4.68
CA ARG A 22 4.89 9.16 -5.94
C ARG A 22 5.21 8.23 -7.13
N PHE A 23 6.02 7.20 -6.92
CA PHE A 23 6.29 6.19 -7.96
C PHE A 23 5.00 5.52 -8.43
N TYR A 24 4.17 5.02 -7.51
CA TYR A 24 2.86 4.41 -7.85
C TYR A 24 1.91 5.42 -8.49
N TYR A 25 1.91 6.67 -8.02
CA TYR A 25 1.09 7.72 -8.63
C TYR A 25 1.50 7.98 -10.09
N MET A 26 2.79 8.06 -10.37
CA MET A 26 3.29 8.23 -11.74
C MET A 26 3.02 6.99 -12.60
N LEU A 27 3.10 5.79 -12.03
CA LEU A 27 2.72 4.56 -12.74
C LEU A 27 1.24 4.58 -13.14
N GLU A 28 0.36 4.88 -12.18
CA GLU A 28 -1.10 4.87 -12.40
C GLU A 28 -1.57 6.01 -13.32
N THR A 29 -0.85 7.13 -13.35
CA THR A 29 -1.19 8.29 -14.21
C THR A 29 -0.46 8.29 -15.56
N GLY A 30 0.28 7.23 -15.90
CA GLY A 30 1.00 7.13 -17.19
C GLY A 30 2.18 8.11 -17.33
N ARG A 31 2.76 8.55 -16.20
CA ARG A 31 3.85 9.53 -16.13
C ARG A 31 5.20 8.93 -15.73
N LEU A 32 5.25 7.64 -15.45
CA LEU A 32 6.47 6.95 -15.00
C LEU A 32 7.34 6.48 -16.17
N VAL A 33 6.73 5.79 -17.13
CA VAL A 33 7.36 5.18 -18.31
C VAL A 33 6.33 5.17 -19.46
N SER A 34 6.70 4.67 -20.65
CA SER A 34 5.77 4.48 -21.76
C SER A 34 4.60 3.56 -21.38
N GLU A 35 3.45 3.75 -22.03
CA GLU A 35 2.22 3.01 -21.72
C GLU A 35 2.40 1.48 -21.77
N PRO A 36 3.09 0.89 -22.78
CA PRO A 36 3.29 -0.57 -22.82
C PRO A 36 4.07 -1.10 -21.61
N LEU A 37 5.11 -0.36 -21.18
CA LEU A 37 5.93 -0.75 -20.03
C LEU A 37 5.20 -0.51 -18.70
N ALA A 38 4.38 0.53 -18.61
CA ALA A 38 3.54 0.78 -17.44
C ALA A 38 2.50 -0.34 -17.27
N SER A 39 1.89 -0.79 -18.37
CA SER A 39 0.94 -1.90 -18.41
C SER A 39 1.62 -3.21 -17.99
N GLU A 40 2.78 -3.53 -18.57
CA GLU A 40 3.58 -4.71 -18.18
C GLU A 40 3.97 -4.67 -16.70
N MET A 41 4.44 -3.51 -16.20
CA MET A 41 4.79 -3.35 -14.79
C MET A 41 3.59 -3.56 -13.88
N LYS A 42 2.43 -3.00 -14.22
CA LYS A 42 1.19 -3.16 -13.44
C LYS A 42 0.75 -4.63 -13.46
N GLU A 43 0.87 -5.32 -14.58
CA GLU A 43 0.56 -6.74 -14.69
C GLU A 43 1.47 -7.63 -13.82
N ILE A 44 2.77 -7.32 -13.74
CA ILE A 44 3.69 -8.02 -12.83
C ILE A 44 3.29 -7.78 -11.37
N LEU A 45 2.96 -6.53 -11.01
CA LEU A 45 2.58 -6.16 -9.65
C LEU A 45 1.24 -6.77 -9.21
N SER A 46 0.35 -7.13 -10.14
CA SER A 46 -0.95 -7.76 -9.86
C SER A 46 -0.84 -9.21 -9.38
N LYS A 47 0.34 -9.83 -9.54
CA LYS A 47 0.61 -11.26 -9.26
C LYS A 47 1.62 -11.43 -8.12
N PRO A 48 1.28 -11.12 -6.86
CA PRO A 48 2.20 -11.27 -5.75
C PRO A 48 2.51 -12.75 -5.47
N ALA A 49 3.78 -13.13 -5.58
CA ALA A 49 4.24 -14.50 -5.29
C ALA A 49 4.12 -14.89 -3.80
N ILE A 50 4.11 -13.92 -2.88
CA ILE A 50 4.09 -14.16 -1.43
C ILE A 50 2.85 -13.53 -0.79
N GLN A 51 2.02 -14.37 -0.18
CA GLN A 51 0.72 -14.06 0.41
C GLN A 51 0.86 -13.68 1.90
N HIS A 52 1.47 -12.53 2.17
CA HIS A 52 1.67 -12.00 3.53
C HIS A 52 1.35 -10.49 3.59
N LYS A 53 1.36 -9.90 4.79
CA LYS A 53 1.17 -8.45 5.01
C LYS A 53 -0.14 -7.95 4.37
N PHE A 54 -0.11 -6.94 3.50
CA PHE A 54 -1.31 -6.36 2.90
C PHE A 54 -2.14 -7.38 2.13
N VAL A 55 -1.49 -8.27 1.36
CA VAL A 55 -2.23 -9.26 0.56
C VAL A 55 -3.03 -10.19 1.45
N LYS A 56 -2.40 -10.66 2.55
CA LYS A 56 -3.08 -11.55 3.49
C LYS A 56 -4.25 -10.85 4.18
N GLY A 57 -4.05 -9.61 4.65
CA GLY A 57 -5.10 -8.85 5.33
C GLY A 57 -6.30 -8.57 4.42
N LEU A 58 -6.06 -8.16 3.18
CA LEU A 58 -7.12 -7.93 2.20
C LEU A 58 -7.79 -9.23 1.73
N ALA A 59 -7.04 -10.30 1.49
CA ALA A 59 -7.63 -11.58 1.09
C ALA A 59 -8.58 -12.15 2.16
N GLU A 60 -8.22 -11.99 3.45
CA GLU A 60 -9.02 -12.47 4.58
C GLU A 60 -10.26 -11.60 4.82
N ALA A 61 -10.14 -10.27 4.72
CA ALA A 61 -11.21 -9.35 5.13
C ALA A 61 -11.98 -8.70 3.97
N ARG A 62 -11.35 -8.48 2.81
CA ARG A 62 -11.86 -7.70 1.67
C ARG A 62 -11.51 -8.40 0.34
N PRO A 63 -12.02 -9.62 0.07
CA PRO A 63 -11.63 -10.43 -1.09
C PRO A 63 -11.97 -9.81 -2.45
N GLY A 64 -12.83 -8.79 -2.49
CA GLY A 64 -13.13 -8.03 -3.70
C GLY A 64 -12.09 -6.97 -4.08
N ALA A 65 -11.13 -6.66 -3.20
CA ALA A 65 -10.09 -5.68 -3.47
C ALA A 65 -9.01 -6.27 -4.40
N LYS A 66 -8.70 -5.56 -5.48
CA LYS A 66 -7.54 -5.85 -6.34
C LYS A 66 -6.32 -5.12 -5.78
N ILE A 67 -5.16 -5.77 -5.84
CA ILE A 67 -3.93 -5.24 -5.29
C ILE A 67 -2.76 -5.38 -6.30
N TYR A 68 -2.05 -4.29 -6.52
CA TYR A 68 -0.83 -4.21 -7.32
C TYR A 68 0.33 -3.83 -6.42
N ARG A 69 1.18 -4.80 -6.04
CA ARG A 69 1.99 -4.68 -4.83
C ARG A 69 3.46 -5.07 -5.00
N LYS A 70 4.33 -4.36 -4.29
CA LYS A 70 5.68 -4.81 -3.97
C LYS A 70 5.94 -4.90 -2.47
N SER A 71 6.37 -6.09 -2.04
CA SER A 71 6.84 -6.37 -0.67
C SER A 71 8.33 -6.07 -0.47
N GLY A 72 8.72 -5.77 0.77
CA GLY A 72 10.12 -5.72 1.21
C GLY A 72 10.31 -6.28 2.60
N SER A 73 11.39 -7.03 2.82
CA SER A 73 11.78 -7.52 4.15
C SER A 73 13.30 -7.55 4.24
N TRP A 74 13.86 -6.98 5.31
CA TRP A 74 15.31 -7.00 5.54
C TRP A 74 15.63 -6.92 7.03
N ARG A 75 16.20 -7.99 7.61
CA ARG A 75 16.39 -8.10 9.07
C ARG A 75 15.06 -7.85 9.81
N SER A 76 15.03 -6.91 10.76
CA SER A 76 13.85 -6.43 11.48
C SER A 76 12.97 -5.46 10.67
N TRP A 77 13.38 -5.08 9.45
CA TRP A 77 12.62 -4.17 8.61
C TRP A 77 11.60 -4.90 7.77
N HIS A 78 10.38 -4.39 7.81
CA HIS A 78 9.28 -4.79 6.94
C HIS A 78 8.82 -3.57 6.15
N ALA A 79 8.56 -3.79 4.87
CA ALA A 79 7.92 -2.84 3.99
C ALA A 79 6.83 -3.56 3.18
N ASP A 80 5.78 -2.83 2.87
CA ASP A 80 4.79 -3.23 1.88
C ASP A 80 4.22 -1.97 1.21
N SER A 81 3.99 -2.05 -0.09
CA SER A 81 3.52 -0.91 -0.88
C SER A 81 2.63 -1.39 -2.01
N ALA A 82 1.54 -0.67 -2.30
CA ALA A 82 0.57 -1.10 -3.28
C ALA A 82 -0.29 0.04 -3.84
N ILE A 83 -0.82 -0.19 -5.04
CA ILE A 83 -2.09 0.38 -5.49
C ILE A 83 -3.19 -0.63 -5.13
N ILE A 84 -4.29 -0.14 -4.55
CA ILE A 84 -5.48 -0.94 -4.24
C ILE A 84 -6.65 -0.37 -5.03
N GLU A 85 -7.41 -1.25 -5.69
CA GLU A 85 -8.66 -0.92 -6.37
C GLU A 85 -9.80 -1.69 -5.70
N SER A 86 -10.85 -0.98 -5.28
CA SER A 86 -12.02 -1.56 -4.61
C SER A 86 -13.27 -0.75 -4.92
N GLY A 87 -14.18 -1.31 -5.71
CA GLY A 87 -15.34 -0.59 -6.24
C GLY A 87 -14.92 0.64 -7.05
N ALA A 88 -15.47 1.80 -6.69
CA ALA A 88 -15.13 3.09 -7.31
C ALA A 88 -13.85 3.74 -6.73
N HIS A 89 -13.22 3.13 -5.73
CA HIS A 89 -12.10 3.70 -5.01
C HIS A 89 -10.78 3.09 -5.47
N LYS A 90 -9.77 3.96 -5.57
CA LYS A 90 -8.40 3.59 -5.90
C LYS A 90 -7.45 4.42 -5.04
N PHE A 91 -6.57 3.76 -4.32
CA PHE A 91 -5.64 4.44 -3.43
C PHE A 91 -4.28 3.75 -3.38
N ILE A 92 -3.27 4.53 -2.97
CA ILE A 92 -1.91 4.06 -2.79
C ILE A 92 -1.63 3.94 -1.30
N VAL A 93 -1.10 2.79 -0.88
CA VAL A 93 -0.67 2.56 0.50
C VAL A 93 0.81 2.19 0.52
N VAL A 94 1.54 2.76 1.48
CA VAL A 94 2.95 2.44 1.72
C VAL A 94 3.16 2.36 3.22
N ALA A 95 3.73 1.27 3.70
CA ALA A 95 4.10 1.10 5.11
C ALA A 95 5.54 0.62 5.24
N LEU A 96 6.23 1.14 6.25
CA LEU A 96 7.55 0.71 6.68
C LEU A 96 7.55 0.57 8.21
N ALA A 97 8.12 -0.50 8.73
CA ALA A 97 8.27 -0.74 10.16
C ALA A 97 9.59 -1.45 10.45
N GLU A 98 10.31 -1.01 11.47
CA GLU A 98 11.46 -1.72 12.04
C GLU A 98 11.04 -2.44 13.31
N HIS A 99 10.46 -3.64 13.15
CA HIS A 99 10.06 -4.47 14.28
C HIS A 99 9.83 -5.90 13.80
N PRO A 100 10.19 -6.94 14.59
CA PRO A 100 9.90 -8.34 14.23
C PRO A 100 8.42 -8.63 13.89
N ASP A 101 7.49 -7.88 14.50
CA ASP A 101 6.05 -7.98 14.21
C ASP A 101 5.55 -7.01 13.12
N GLY A 102 6.43 -6.23 12.47
CA GLY A 102 6.05 -5.20 11.51
C GLY A 102 5.19 -5.75 10.36
N GLY A 103 5.50 -6.96 9.89
CA GLY A 103 4.67 -7.63 8.88
C GLY A 103 3.26 -7.97 9.35
N LYS A 104 3.08 -8.34 10.63
CA LYS A 104 1.76 -8.61 11.22
C LYS A 104 0.98 -7.31 11.42
N TRP A 105 1.64 -6.23 11.81
CA TRP A 105 1.00 -4.91 11.91
C TRP A 105 0.46 -4.47 10.55
N MET A 106 1.25 -4.60 9.48
CA MET A 106 0.80 -4.27 8.12
C MET A 106 -0.42 -5.10 7.70
N GLN A 107 -0.45 -6.40 8.01
CA GLN A 107 -1.62 -7.25 7.76
C GLN A 107 -2.87 -6.75 8.49
N LYS A 108 -2.74 -6.31 9.75
CA LYS A 108 -3.87 -5.82 10.54
C LYS A 108 -4.30 -4.40 10.15
N LEU A 109 -3.35 -3.53 9.80
CA LEU A 109 -3.58 -2.12 9.50
C LEU A 109 -4.27 -1.89 8.15
N ILE A 110 -4.07 -2.78 7.17
CA ILE A 110 -4.63 -2.56 5.84
C ILE A 110 -6.16 -2.61 5.82
N VAL A 111 -6.77 -3.40 6.72
CA VAL A 111 -8.22 -3.58 6.80
C VAL A 111 -8.92 -2.29 7.24
N PRO A 112 -8.63 -1.70 8.42
CA PRO A 112 -9.27 -0.44 8.80
C PRO A 112 -8.91 0.72 7.88
N LEU A 113 -7.71 0.72 7.26
CA LEU A 113 -7.37 1.74 6.26
C LEU A 113 -8.21 1.61 4.99
N HIS A 114 -8.43 0.38 4.51
CA HIS A 114 -9.35 0.12 3.41
C HIS A 114 -10.75 0.62 3.76
N ASP A 115 -11.27 0.29 4.94
CA ASP A 115 -12.63 0.63 5.34
C ASP A 115 -12.85 2.13 5.53
N LEU A 116 -11.80 2.85 5.94
CA LEU A 116 -11.82 4.30 6.02
C LEU A 116 -11.98 4.95 4.63
N ILE A 117 -11.36 4.37 3.59
CA ILE A 117 -11.35 4.92 2.22
C ILE A 117 -12.53 4.40 1.41
N VAL A 118 -12.94 3.16 1.66
CA VAL A 118 -13.98 2.42 0.95
C VAL A 118 -15.11 2.16 1.94
N PRO A 119 -15.99 3.15 2.18
CA PRO A 119 -17.09 3.00 3.13
C PRO A 119 -18.02 1.87 2.68
N ASP A 120 -18.42 1.00 3.61
CA ASP A 120 -19.38 -0.09 3.39
C ASP A 120 -20.78 0.48 3.16
N LYS A 121 -21.05 0.92 1.92
CA LYS A 121 -22.17 1.79 1.56
C LYS A 121 -22.16 3.07 2.42
N LEU A 122 -22.12 4.23 1.78
CA LEU A 122 -22.80 5.37 2.40
C LEU A 122 -24.18 4.83 2.78
N ALA A 123 -24.49 4.80 4.08
CA ALA A 123 -25.84 4.57 4.56
C ALA A 123 -26.74 5.33 3.61
N ALA A 124 -27.71 4.64 3.02
CA ALA A 124 -28.65 5.23 2.10
C ALA A 124 -29.26 6.46 2.78
N ASN A 125 -28.69 7.64 2.52
CA ASN A 125 -29.45 8.86 2.52
C ASN A 125 -30.21 8.74 1.21
N ASP A 126 -31.32 8.01 1.33
CA ASP A 126 -32.47 8.11 0.48
C ASP A 126 -32.60 9.58 0.11
N LEU A 127 -32.42 9.85 -1.18
CA LEU A 127 -32.94 11.04 -1.81
C LEU A 127 -34.45 10.97 -1.62
N GLN A 128 -34.96 11.39 -0.46
CA GLN A 128 -36.32 11.85 -0.38
C GLN A 128 -36.36 13.17 -1.16
N PRO A 129 -37.12 13.26 -2.26
CA PRO A 129 -37.38 14.55 -2.86
C PRO A 129 -38.10 15.40 -1.82
N PHE A 130 -37.70 16.65 -1.68
CA PHE A 130 -38.53 17.66 -1.03
C PHE A 130 -39.88 17.67 -1.74
N GLN A 131 -40.95 17.33 -1.01
CA GLN A 131 -42.32 17.64 -1.39
C GLN A 131 -42.62 19.09 -1.07
#